data_AF-A0A939VVI6-F1
#
_entry.id   AF-A0A939VVI6-F1
#
_cell.length_a   1.000
_cell.length_b   1.000
_cell.length_c   1.000
_cell.angle_alpha   90.00
_cell.angle_beta   90.00
_cell.angle_gamma   90.00
#
_symmetry.space_group_name_H-M   'P 1'
#
loop_
_entity.id
_entity.type
_entity.pdbx_description
1 polymer ?
#
loop_
_entity_poly.entity_id
_entity_poly.type
_entity_poly.pdbx_seq_one_letter_code
_entity_poly.pdbx_strand_id
1 'polypeptide(L)'
;VPHVVSCALALSVLDVPESDRDQRFAGCASGFRDTVRVAASSPKMWKEILSHNQAAVLAAMDFFEQRCSELKKLIAAGDFDGFEREFAKGKELIELWRSTLVKTEKKP
;
A
#
# COMPACT_ATOMS: atom_id res chain seq x y z
N VAL A 1 -1.24 -7.41 5.61
CA VAL A 1 -0.88 -6.83 4.29
C VAL A 1 -0.36 -5.40 4.36
N PRO A 2 -1.05 -4.40 4.98
CA PRO A 2 -0.60 -3.00 4.91
C PRO A 2 0.85 -2.78 5.36
N HIS A 3 1.29 -3.46 6.41
CA HIS A 3 2.67 -3.39 6.90
C HIS A 3 3.70 -4.02 5.95
N VAL A 4 3.36 -5.12 5.29
CA VAL A 4 4.24 -5.78 4.31
C VAL A 4 4.37 -4.91 3.06
N VAL A 5 3.26 -4.38 2.54
CA VAL A 5 3.25 -3.47 1.38
C VAL A 5 4.01 -2.18 1.69
N SER A 6 3.76 -1.60 2.87
CA SER A 6 4.49 -0.42 3.35
C SER A 6 6.00 -0.68 3.46
N CYS A 7 6.41 -1.86 3.94
CA CYS A 7 7.82 -2.25 4.03
C CYS A 7 8.44 -2.43 2.65
N ALA A 8 7.75 -3.12 1.74
CA ALA A 8 8.20 -3.30 0.36
C ALA A 8 8.37 -1.96 -0.37
N LEU A 9 7.44 -1.02 -0.18
CA LEU A 9 7.54 0.34 -0.74
C LEU A 9 8.72 1.10 -0.14
N ALA A 10 8.93 1.02 1.19
CA ALA A 10 10.05 1.68 1.85
C ALA A 10 11.39 1.16 1.31
N LEU A 11 11.55 -0.16 1.21
CA LEU A 11 12.75 -0.79 0.64
C LEU A 11 12.96 -0.36 -0.82
N SER A 12 11.92 -0.42 -1.65
CA SER A 12 12.02 -0.09 -3.08
C SER A 12 12.44 1.37 -3.37
N VAL A 13 12.23 2.27 -2.41
CA VAL A 13 12.56 3.70 -2.55
C VAL A 13 13.82 4.08 -1.78
N LEU A 14 14.01 3.55 -0.57
CA LEU A 14 15.06 4.00 0.36
C LEU A 14 16.31 3.10 0.35
N ASP A 15 16.20 1.86 -0.11
CA ASP A 15 17.33 0.92 -0.19
C ASP A 15 18.17 1.20 -1.44
N VAL A 16 18.93 2.29 -1.37
CA VAL A 16 19.80 2.80 -2.44
C VAL A 16 21.25 2.90 -1.94
N PRO A 17 22.25 2.94 -2.85
CA PRO A 17 23.64 3.18 -2.48
C PRO A 17 23.80 4.44 -1.62
N GLU A 18 24.78 4.43 -0.72
CA GLU A 18 25.01 5.55 0.20
C GLU A 18 25.27 6.88 -0.52
N SER A 19 25.93 6.83 -1.69
CA SER A 19 26.17 7.99 -2.54
C SER A 19 24.89 8.71 -3.01
N ASP A 20 23.78 7.99 -3.08
CA ASP A 20 22.53 8.49 -3.66
C ASP A 20 21.49 8.82 -2.59
N ARG A 21 21.80 8.52 -1.31
CA ARG A 21 20.85 8.55 -0.20
C ARG A 21 20.28 9.94 0.05
N ASP A 22 21.12 10.96 0.11
CA ASP A 22 20.69 12.33 0.40
C ASP A 22 19.73 12.86 -0.67
N GLN A 23 20.07 12.62 -1.95
CA GLN A 23 19.21 12.98 -3.07
C GLN A 23 17.88 12.22 -3.03
N ARG A 24 17.93 10.90 -2.75
CA ARG A 24 16.72 10.07 -2.67
C ARG A 24 15.81 10.52 -1.52
N PHE A 25 16.38 10.80 -0.36
CA PHE A 25 15.64 11.20 0.83
C PHE A 25 15.03 12.59 0.68
N ALA A 26 15.75 13.52 0.03
CA ALA A 26 15.22 14.85 -0.29
C ALA A 26 13.98 14.80 -1.20
N GLY A 27 13.86 13.78 -2.05
CA GLY A 27 12.69 13.56 -2.91
C GLY A 27 11.46 12.97 -2.19
N CYS A 28 11.59 12.54 -0.94
CA CYS A 28 10.52 11.90 -0.20
C CYS A 28 9.61 12.94 0.49
N ALA A 29 8.46 13.22 -0.10
CA ALA A 29 7.46 14.15 0.44
C ALA A 29 6.56 13.53 1.53
N SER A 30 5.66 14.34 2.10
CA SER A 30 4.72 13.94 3.16
C SER A 30 3.87 12.72 2.79
N GLY A 31 3.41 12.60 1.54
CA GLY A 31 2.61 11.45 1.10
C GLY A 31 3.38 10.13 1.15
N PHE A 32 4.68 10.12 0.81
CA PHE A 32 5.52 8.93 0.96
C PHE A 32 5.67 8.58 2.44
N ARG A 33 6.05 9.55 3.28
CA ARG A 33 6.21 9.38 4.73
C ARG A 33 4.96 8.77 5.38
N ASP A 34 3.77 9.26 5.02
CA ASP A 34 2.51 8.78 5.59
C ASP A 34 2.19 7.35 5.12
N THR A 35 2.53 7.02 3.87
CA THR A 35 2.32 5.69 3.30
C THR A 35 3.25 4.65 3.92
N VAL A 36 4.54 5.00 4.14
CA VAL A 36 5.51 4.06 4.72
C VAL A 36 5.53 4.04 6.24
N ARG A 37 4.78 4.92 6.92
CA ARG A 37 4.81 5.10 8.38
C ARG A 37 4.64 3.79 9.15
N VAL A 38 3.78 2.89 8.68
CA VAL A 38 3.50 1.63 9.39
C VAL A 38 4.65 0.62 9.29
N ALA A 39 5.55 0.75 8.31
CA ALA A 39 6.75 -0.09 8.20
C ALA A 39 7.75 0.12 9.35
N ALA A 40 7.69 1.25 10.06
CA ALA A 40 8.54 1.52 11.23
C ALA A 40 8.15 0.71 12.48
N SER A 41 7.18 -0.20 12.38
CA SER A 41 6.76 -1.10 13.46
C SER A 41 7.84 -2.15 13.80
N SER A 42 7.76 -2.74 15.01
CA SER A 42 8.74 -3.74 15.48
C SER A 42 8.86 -4.97 14.57
N PRO A 43 10.05 -5.30 14.06
CA PRO A 43 10.27 -6.51 13.26
C PRO A 43 9.97 -7.81 14.03
N LYS A 44 10.29 -7.86 15.33
CA LYS A 44 10.03 -9.03 16.16
C LYS A 44 8.52 -9.31 16.28
N MET A 45 7.73 -8.28 16.53
CA MET A 45 6.27 -8.38 16.60
C MET A 45 5.70 -8.84 15.26
N TRP A 46 6.18 -8.29 14.15
CA TRP A 46 5.70 -8.69 12.82
C TRP A 46 6.07 -10.12 12.45
N LYS A 47 7.26 -10.59 12.84
CA LYS A 47 7.61 -12.02 12.73
C LYS A 47 6.58 -12.89 13.45
N GLU A 48 6.23 -12.55 14.70
CA GLU A 48 5.25 -13.31 15.49
C GLU A 48 3.85 -13.26 14.86
N ILE A 49 3.38 -12.10 14.40
CA ILE A 49 2.07 -11.99 13.72
C ILE A 49 2.05 -12.83 12.44
N LEU A 50 3.11 -12.75 11.63
CA LEU A 50 3.20 -13.48 10.38
C LEU A 50 3.27 -15.00 10.59
N SER A 51 3.96 -15.47 11.63
CA SER A 51 4.04 -16.92 11.90
C SER A 51 2.70 -17.53 12.27
N HIS A 52 1.76 -16.74 12.82
CA HIS A 52 0.42 -17.20 13.18
C HIS A 52 -0.62 -17.00 12.07
N ASN A 53 -0.32 -16.18 11.05
CA ASN A 53 -1.30 -15.81 10.02
C ASN A 53 -0.74 -15.89 8.59
N GLN A 54 0.26 -16.75 8.38
CA GLN A 54 1.03 -16.81 7.13
C GLN A 54 0.13 -16.98 5.90
N ALA A 55 -0.77 -17.96 5.91
CA ALA A 55 -1.62 -18.29 4.76
C ALA A 55 -2.53 -17.12 4.34
N ALA A 56 -3.20 -16.46 5.30
CA ALA A 56 -4.06 -15.34 4.98
C ALA A 56 -3.28 -14.11 4.52
N VAL A 57 -2.08 -13.90 5.06
CA VAL A 57 -1.20 -12.81 4.62
C VAL A 57 -0.72 -13.04 3.20
N LEU A 58 -0.29 -14.27 2.85
CA LEU A 58 0.14 -14.63 1.49
C LEU A 58 -1.00 -14.43 0.50
N ALA A 59 -2.18 -14.99 0.77
CA ALA A 59 -3.33 -14.83 -0.12
C ALA A 59 -3.67 -13.34 -0.36
N ALA A 60 -3.63 -12.53 0.69
CA ALA A 60 -3.91 -11.10 0.56
C ALA A 60 -2.75 -10.31 -0.10
N MET A 61 -1.51 -10.81 -0.07
CA MET A 61 -0.41 -10.29 -0.89
C MET A 61 -0.63 -10.62 -2.37
N ASP A 62 -1.00 -11.85 -2.70
CA ASP A 62 -1.28 -12.26 -4.09
C ASP A 62 -2.37 -11.36 -4.72
N PHE A 63 -3.46 -11.10 -3.98
CA PHE A 63 -4.50 -10.17 -4.43
C PHE A 63 -3.98 -8.75 -4.65
N PHE A 64 -3.09 -8.26 -3.77
CA PHE A 64 -2.49 -6.94 -3.93
C PHE A 64 -1.58 -6.88 -5.16
N GLU A 65 -0.71 -7.88 -5.35
CA GLU A 65 0.17 -7.99 -6.51
C GLU A 65 -0.61 -8.05 -7.82
N GLN A 66 -1.74 -8.78 -7.84
CA GLN A 66 -2.63 -8.81 -8.99
C GLN A 66 -3.17 -7.40 -9.32
N ARG A 67 -3.65 -6.65 -8.32
CA ARG A 67 -4.14 -5.27 -8.52
C ARG A 67 -3.03 -4.34 -9.04
N CYS A 68 -1.83 -4.43 -8.47
CA CYS A 68 -0.68 -3.68 -8.97
C CYS A 68 -0.33 -4.05 -10.42
N SER A 69 -0.39 -5.35 -10.76
CA SER A 69 -0.13 -5.81 -12.13
C SER A 69 -1.18 -5.31 -13.11
N GLU A 70 -2.45 -5.26 -12.74
CA GLU A 70 -3.54 -4.75 -13.58
C GLU A 70 -3.33 -3.25 -13.89
N LEU A 71 -3.05 -2.44 -12.86
CA LEU A 71 -2.75 -1.01 -13.05
C LEU A 71 -1.50 -0.79 -13.90
N LYS A 72 -0.44 -1.59 -13.68
CA LYS A 72 0.79 -1.53 -14.48
C LYS A 72 0.52 -1.85 -15.95
N LYS A 73 -0.33 -2.83 -16.25
CA LYS A 73 -0.70 -3.19 -17.63
C LYS A 73 -1.42 -2.05 -18.34
N LEU A 74 -2.36 -1.39 -17.66
CA LEU A 74 -3.08 -0.23 -18.21
C LEU A 74 -2.11 0.91 -18.57
N ILE A 75 -1.21 1.25 -17.64
CA ILE A 75 -0.18 2.28 -17.86
C ILE A 75 0.73 1.90 -19.03
N ALA A 76 1.21 0.64 -19.07
CA ALA A 76 2.11 0.17 -20.13
C ALA A 76 1.44 0.14 -21.51
N ALA A 77 0.12 -0.08 -21.56
CA ALA A 77 -0.66 -0.05 -22.79
C ALA A 77 -1.07 1.37 -23.23
N GLY A 78 -0.83 2.39 -22.39
CA GLY A 78 -1.32 3.76 -22.63
C GLY A 78 -2.83 3.91 -22.47
N ASP A 79 -3.52 2.94 -21.86
CA ASP A 79 -4.97 2.99 -21.59
C ASP A 79 -5.25 3.81 -20.33
N PHE A 80 -5.10 5.13 -20.46
CA PHE A 80 -5.32 6.07 -19.36
C PHE A 80 -6.79 6.20 -18.97
N ASP A 81 -7.72 6.02 -19.92
CA ASP A 81 -9.16 5.97 -19.63
C ASP A 81 -9.48 4.73 -18.77
N GLY A 82 -8.86 3.58 -19.07
CA GLY A 82 -8.95 2.38 -18.24
C GLY A 82 -8.36 2.58 -16.85
N PHE A 83 -7.20 3.23 -16.76
CA PHE A 83 -6.60 3.59 -15.48
C PHE A 83 -7.53 4.50 -14.67
N GLU A 84 -8.10 5.54 -15.28
CA GLU A 84 -9.03 6.47 -14.61
C GLU A 84 -10.25 5.73 -14.05
N ARG A 85 -10.84 4.81 -14.82
CA ARG A 85 -11.97 3.99 -14.35
C ARG A 85 -11.62 3.15 -13.12
N GLU A 86 -10.47 2.48 -13.12
CA GLU A 86 -10.03 1.68 -11.96
C GLU A 86 -9.74 2.58 -10.75
N PHE A 87 -9.16 3.76 -10.96
CA PHE A 87 -8.90 4.72 -9.89
C PHE A 87 -10.20 5.30 -9.29
N ALA A 88 -11.18 5.63 -10.14
CA ALA A 88 -12.50 6.10 -9.73
C ALA A 88 -13.23 5.05 -8.88
N LYS A 89 -13.20 3.79 -9.32
CA LYS A 89 -13.73 2.66 -8.55
C LYS A 89 -13.07 2.54 -7.16
N GLY A 90 -11.75 2.71 -7.09
CA GLY A 90 -11.02 2.75 -5.81
C GLY A 90 -11.53 3.86 -4.88
N LYS A 91 -11.74 5.06 -5.42
CA LYS A 91 -12.30 6.21 -4.67
C LYS A 91 -13.71 5.90 -4.14
N GLU A 92 -14.60 5.39 -4.98
CA GLU A 92 -15.98 5.04 -4.59
C GLU A 92 -16.00 4.02 -3.43
N LEU A 93 -15.15 2.99 -3.50
CA LEU A 93 -15.03 1.99 -2.43
C LEU A 93 -14.56 2.60 -1.11
N ILE A 94 -13.62 3.55 -1.16
CA ILE A 94 -13.14 4.27 0.04
C ILE A 94 -14.25 5.13 0.64
N GLU A 95 -15.00 5.85 -0.19
CA GLU A 95 -16.13 6.68 0.26
C GLU A 95 -17.24 5.84 0.86
N LEU A 96 -17.57 4.71 0.23
CA LEU A 96 -18.51 3.74 0.75
C LEU A 96 -18.05 3.22 2.12
N TRP A 97 -16.82 2.74 2.26
CA TRP A 97 -16.26 2.27 3.53
C TRP A 97 -16.32 3.34 4.62
N ARG A 98 -15.90 4.57 4.33
CA ARG A 98 -15.98 5.70 5.27
C ARG A 98 -17.41 5.96 5.72
N SER A 99 -18.37 5.92 4.80
CA SER A 99 -19.78 6.11 5.13
C SER A 99 -20.33 5.00 6.04
N THR A 100 -19.83 3.76 5.92
CA THR A 100 -20.24 2.64 6.79
C THR A 100 -19.75 2.81 8.22
N LEU A 101 -18.52 3.33 8.42
CA LEU A 101 -17.97 3.58 9.75
C LEU A 101 -18.78 4.64 10.52
N VAL A 102 -19.18 5.72 9.84
CA VAL A 102 -20.00 6.79 10.44
C VAL A 102 -21.39 6.27 10.85
N LYS A 103 -21.94 5.27 10.15
CA LYS A 103 -23.23 4.63 10.49
C LYS A 103 -23.10 3.69 11.69
N THR A 104 -21.98 2.98 11.83
CA THR A 104 -21.75 2.06 12.95
C THR A 104 -21.51 2.80 14.28
N GLU A 105 -20.88 3.98 14.26
CA GLU A 105 -20.66 4.82 15.45
C GLU A 105 -21.92 5.53 15.96
N LYS A 106 -22.96 5.64 15.11
CA LYS A 106 -24.24 6.30 15.44
C LYS A 106 -25.35 5.33 15.90
N LYS A 107 -25.05 4.03 16.03
CA LYS A 107 -26.01 3.04 16.52
C LYS A 107 -25.92 3.00 18.06
N PRO A 108 -27.01 3.25 18.80
CA PRO A 108 -27.00 3.26 20.27
C PRO A 108 -26.70 1.87 20.86
#